data_AF-A0A1S9CLP3-F1
#
_entry.id   AF-A0A1S9CLP3-F1
#
_cell.length_a   1.000
_cell.length_b   1.000
_cell.length_c   1.000
_cell.angle_alpha   90.00
_cell.angle_beta   90.00
_cell.angle_gamma   90.00
#
_symmetry.space_group_name_H-M   'P 1'
#
loop_
_entity.id
_entity.type
_entity.pdbx_description
1 polymer ?
#
loop_
_entity_poly.entity_id
_entity_poly.type
_entity_poly.pdbx_seq_one_letter_code
_entity_poly.pdbx_strand_id
1 'polypeptide(L)'
;MNRMFPPPRPQSPSPPPPPRPMPVPIDIGVVNTLKFWANNSYEHVEIIQSAHNAVGATLEPMFAEQLQRLYQEFDTVNMNILYNQYPSNFSELFDKYLTANKEFLALLESLKFEGYNGYPSLYETVQHIIFEQLYTHQVLMNSNFPTNFELNLEIDPNMFTTELNSQVTDLKGAMYFWSLIGAEHTSIISTASQFDDNLPDITKNILAYFRTTFNSFNYVLSNPEASYVGYINVLADNFVEVNVQFLSVLNNFKNSNSTLLPNTIKVTLSPLFGLVLNHIIREHERVIELMRAFNN
;
A
#
# COMPACT_ATOMS: atom_id res chain seq x y z
N MET A 1 -4.16 -52.43 -68.79
CA MET A 1 -3.06 -51.79 -68.06
C MET A 1 -3.62 -51.14 -66.81
N ASN A 2 -3.60 -51.82 -65.67
CA ASN A 2 -3.98 -51.24 -64.37
C ASN A 2 -2.71 -50.92 -63.59
N ARG A 3 -2.44 -49.64 -63.34
CA ARG A 3 -1.35 -49.20 -62.46
C ARG A 3 -1.83 -49.33 -61.01
N MET A 4 -1.28 -50.29 -60.27
CA MET A 4 -1.44 -50.35 -58.82
C MET A 4 -0.58 -49.25 -58.19
N PHE A 5 -1.20 -48.38 -57.39
CA PHE A 5 -0.49 -47.42 -56.55
C PHE A 5 0.03 -48.11 -55.29
N PRO A 6 1.22 -47.73 -54.79
CA PRO A 6 1.77 -48.30 -53.57
C PRO A 6 0.95 -47.86 -52.34
N PRO A 7 0.88 -48.69 -51.30
CA PRO A 7 0.16 -48.37 -50.07
C PRO A 7 0.78 -47.14 -49.37
N PRO A 8 -0.03 -46.35 -48.66
CA PRO A 8 0.44 -45.18 -47.93
C PRO A 8 1.42 -45.59 -46.84
N ARG A 9 2.48 -44.80 -46.65
CA ARG A 9 3.47 -45.05 -45.59
C ARG A 9 2.82 -44.89 -44.21
N PRO A 10 3.24 -45.68 -43.21
CA PRO A 10 2.83 -45.47 -41.82
C PRO A 10 3.17 -44.05 -41.38
N GLN A 11 2.19 -43.36 -40.80
CA GLN A 11 2.43 -42.07 -40.18
C GLN A 11 3.40 -42.27 -39.01
N SER A 12 4.52 -41.58 -39.04
CA SER A 12 5.45 -41.51 -37.91
C SER A 12 4.71 -40.96 -36.69
N PRO A 13 4.90 -41.53 -35.50
CA PRO A 13 4.25 -41.05 -34.29
C PRO A 13 4.58 -39.57 -34.10
N SER A 14 3.55 -38.77 -33.86
CA SER A 14 3.71 -37.35 -33.55
C SER A 14 4.71 -37.21 -32.39
N PRO A 15 5.65 -36.26 -32.45
CA PRO A 15 6.54 -36.00 -31.34
C PRO A 15 5.71 -35.72 -30.09
N PRO A 16 6.15 -36.21 -28.91
CA PRO A 16 5.46 -35.92 -27.67
C PRO A 16 5.34 -34.39 -27.52
N PRO A 17 4.18 -33.90 -27.04
CA PRO A 17 4.01 -32.48 -26.76
C PRO A 17 5.16 -32.01 -25.86
N PRO A 18 5.71 -30.81 -26.10
CA PRO A 18 6.78 -30.30 -25.26
C PRO A 18 6.34 -30.34 -23.80
N PRO A 19 7.25 -30.71 -22.87
CA PRO A 19 6.93 -30.68 -21.45
C PRO A 19 6.39 -29.29 -21.10
N ARG A 20 5.29 -29.25 -20.34
CA ARG A 20 4.78 -27.97 -19.83
C ARG A 20 5.94 -27.26 -19.12
N PRO A 21 6.13 -25.95 -19.35
CA PRO A 21 7.10 -25.18 -18.58
C PRO A 21 6.86 -25.48 -17.10
N MET A 22 7.92 -25.87 -16.38
CA MET A 22 7.81 -25.94 -14.93
C MET A 22 7.40 -24.55 -14.43
N PRO A 23 6.49 -24.44 -13.43
CA PRO A 23 6.19 -23.16 -12.83
C PRO A 23 7.50 -22.52 -12.40
N VAL A 24 7.77 -21.31 -12.91
CA VAL A 24 8.89 -20.50 -12.41
C VAL A 24 8.68 -20.38 -10.89
N PRO A 25 9.70 -20.64 -10.05
CA PRO A 25 9.56 -20.48 -8.61
C PRO A 25 9.07 -19.06 -8.33
N ILE A 26 7.87 -18.94 -7.76
CA ILE A 26 7.33 -17.64 -7.36
C ILE A 26 8.12 -17.19 -6.14
N ASP A 27 8.64 -15.98 -6.20
CA ASP A 27 9.44 -15.38 -5.15
C ASP A 27 8.60 -15.22 -3.87
N ILE A 28 9.14 -15.68 -2.74
CA ILE A 28 8.52 -15.51 -1.42
C ILE A 28 8.30 -14.03 -1.08
N GLY A 29 9.08 -13.13 -1.67
CA GLY A 29 8.88 -11.69 -1.61
C GLY A 29 7.50 -11.25 -2.10
N VAL A 30 6.95 -11.90 -3.12
CA VAL A 30 5.60 -11.60 -3.65
C VAL A 30 4.53 -12.05 -2.66
N VAL A 31 4.71 -13.20 -2.01
CA VAL A 31 3.77 -13.69 -0.98
C VAL A 31 3.71 -12.73 0.21
N ASN A 32 4.87 -12.32 0.72
CA ASN A 32 4.96 -11.37 1.82
C ASN A 32 4.39 -10.00 1.43
N THR A 33 4.58 -9.57 0.18
CA THR A 33 4.03 -8.32 -0.34
C THR A 33 2.51 -8.37 -0.42
N LEU A 34 1.93 -9.45 -0.95
CA LEU A 34 0.48 -9.64 -0.96
C LEU A 34 -0.11 -9.67 0.45
N LYS A 35 0.55 -10.38 1.39
CA LYS A 35 0.13 -10.42 2.80
C LYS A 35 0.11 -9.03 3.44
N PHE A 36 1.18 -8.27 3.27
CA PHE A 36 1.28 -6.91 3.80
C PHE A 36 0.14 -6.04 3.26
N TRP A 37 -0.04 -6.02 1.93
CA TRP A 37 -1.04 -5.17 1.30
C TRP A 37 -2.47 -5.63 1.59
N ALA A 38 -2.74 -6.94 1.69
CA ALA A 38 -4.04 -7.43 2.16
C ALA A 38 -4.34 -6.95 3.59
N ASN A 39 -3.34 -6.93 4.47
CA ASN A 39 -3.46 -6.40 5.82
C ASN A 39 -3.74 -4.88 5.82
N ASN A 40 -2.94 -4.11 5.08
CA ASN A 40 -3.10 -2.67 4.95
C ASN A 40 -4.46 -2.29 4.34
N SER A 41 -4.91 -2.97 3.28
CA SER A 41 -6.19 -2.66 2.62
C SER A 41 -7.42 -2.89 3.52
N TYR A 42 -7.47 -3.94 4.35
CA TYR A 42 -8.63 -4.09 5.26
C TYR A 42 -8.59 -3.06 6.40
N GLU A 43 -7.40 -2.69 6.88
CA GLU A 43 -7.24 -1.64 7.90
C GLU A 43 -7.67 -0.27 7.37
N HIS A 44 -7.38 0.04 6.12
CA HIS A 44 -7.92 1.22 5.44
C HIS A 44 -9.44 1.25 5.43
N VAL A 45 -10.08 0.10 5.17
CA VAL A 45 -11.53 0.00 5.23
C VAL A 45 -12.04 0.29 6.64
N GLU A 46 -11.43 -0.26 7.69
CA GLU A 46 -11.81 0.05 9.08
C GLU A 46 -11.64 1.54 9.41
N ILE A 47 -10.54 2.15 8.97
CA ILE A 47 -10.25 3.58 9.17
C ILE A 47 -11.34 4.41 8.50
N ILE A 48 -11.67 4.15 7.24
CA ILE A 48 -12.72 4.86 6.49
C ILE A 48 -14.09 4.68 7.16
N GLN A 49 -14.44 3.46 7.57
CA GLN A 49 -15.69 3.18 8.29
C GLN A 49 -15.75 3.89 9.64
N SER A 50 -14.61 4.20 10.25
CA SER A 50 -14.54 4.85 11.58
C SER A 50 -14.37 6.38 11.49
N ALA A 51 -13.81 6.88 10.39
CA ALA A 51 -13.39 8.28 10.25
C ALA A 51 -14.55 9.28 10.33
N HIS A 52 -15.73 8.90 9.83
CA HIS A 52 -16.90 9.78 9.87
C HIS A 52 -17.33 10.12 11.30
N ASN A 53 -17.21 9.18 12.25
CA ASN A 53 -17.54 9.42 13.66
C ASN A 53 -16.63 10.48 14.29
N ALA A 54 -15.37 10.57 13.84
CA ALA A 54 -14.41 11.50 14.40
C ALA A 54 -14.74 12.96 14.10
N VAL A 55 -15.37 13.22 12.95
CA VAL A 55 -15.69 14.57 12.45
C VAL A 55 -17.20 14.87 12.45
N GLY A 56 -18.03 13.94 12.96
CA GLY A 56 -19.48 14.08 13.00
C GLY A 56 -20.16 13.97 11.63
N ALA A 57 -19.49 13.38 10.64
CA ALA A 57 -20.06 13.09 9.34
C ALA A 57 -20.90 11.81 9.37
N THR A 58 -21.79 11.67 8.38
CA THR A 58 -22.56 10.44 8.13
C THR A 58 -21.93 9.73 6.94
N LEU A 59 -21.64 8.44 7.10
CA LEU A 59 -21.31 7.57 5.99
C LEU A 59 -22.60 7.02 5.39
N GLU A 60 -22.82 7.27 4.11
CA GLU A 60 -24.01 6.80 3.39
C GLU A 60 -24.11 5.25 3.40
N PRO A 61 -25.29 4.65 3.67
CA PRO A 61 -25.42 3.20 3.90
C PRO A 61 -24.89 2.32 2.77
N MET A 62 -25.06 2.77 1.52
CA MET A 62 -24.57 2.06 0.34
C MET A 62 -23.03 1.92 0.36
N PHE A 63 -22.31 2.94 0.81
CA PHE A 63 -20.85 2.87 0.95
C PHE A 63 -20.46 1.99 2.14
N ALA A 64 -21.19 2.07 3.26
CA ALA A 64 -20.93 1.23 4.42
C ALA A 64 -21.04 -0.27 4.11
N GLU A 65 -22.04 -0.69 3.34
CA GLU A 65 -22.23 -2.07 2.91
C GLU A 65 -21.10 -2.54 1.99
N GLN A 66 -20.72 -1.73 0.99
CA GLN A 66 -19.65 -2.06 0.06
C GLN A 66 -18.28 -2.13 0.76
N LEU A 67 -18.00 -1.19 1.66
CA LEU A 67 -16.82 -1.22 2.52
C LEU A 67 -16.80 -2.50 3.35
N GLN A 68 -17.92 -2.88 3.99
CA GLN A 68 -17.96 -4.10 4.80
C GLN A 68 -17.69 -5.37 3.98
N ARG A 69 -18.13 -5.43 2.72
CA ARG A 69 -17.79 -6.53 1.80
C ARG A 69 -16.29 -6.54 1.50
N LEU A 70 -15.71 -5.40 1.12
CA LEU A 70 -14.29 -5.27 0.80
C LEU A 70 -13.39 -5.60 1.99
N TYR A 71 -13.77 -5.18 3.20
CA TYR A 71 -13.12 -5.59 4.45
C TYR A 71 -12.98 -7.11 4.51
N GLN A 72 -14.08 -7.84 4.30
CA GLN A 72 -14.09 -9.31 4.39
C GLN A 72 -13.23 -9.95 3.30
N GLU A 73 -13.18 -9.36 2.11
CA GLU A 73 -12.36 -9.88 1.01
C GLU A 73 -10.87 -9.73 1.30
N PHE A 74 -10.42 -8.54 1.73
CA PHE A 74 -9.04 -8.28 2.10
C PHE A 74 -8.63 -9.09 3.33
N ASP A 75 -9.46 -9.15 4.37
CA ASP A 75 -9.20 -9.95 5.57
C ASP A 75 -9.12 -11.44 5.24
N THR A 76 -9.97 -11.93 4.33
CA THR A 76 -9.86 -13.33 3.85
C THR A 76 -8.49 -13.58 3.21
N VAL A 77 -8.01 -12.69 2.33
CA VAL A 77 -6.68 -12.86 1.72
C VAL A 77 -5.61 -12.81 2.79
N ASN A 78 -5.66 -11.82 3.68
CA ASN A 78 -4.73 -11.67 4.80
C ASN A 78 -4.66 -12.95 5.62
N MET A 79 -5.78 -13.45 6.14
CA MET A 79 -5.81 -14.61 7.06
C MET A 79 -5.39 -15.93 6.40
N ASN A 80 -5.48 -16.05 5.08
CA ASN A 80 -5.07 -17.25 4.34
C ASN A 80 -3.59 -17.23 3.91
N ILE A 81 -2.87 -16.13 4.12
CA ILE A 81 -1.45 -16.03 3.84
C ILE A 81 -0.68 -15.94 5.16
N LEU A 82 0.28 -16.83 5.34
CA LEU A 82 1.26 -16.77 6.42
C LEU A 82 2.58 -16.23 5.87
N TYR A 83 3.24 -15.35 6.62
CA TYR A 83 4.54 -14.82 6.23
C TYR A 83 5.55 -15.94 6.00
N ASN A 84 6.35 -15.80 4.94
CA ASN A 84 7.38 -16.76 4.54
C ASN A 84 6.85 -18.17 4.24
N GLN A 85 5.56 -18.32 3.92
CA GLN A 85 4.96 -19.59 3.53
C GLN A 85 4.13 -19.43 2.26
N TYR A 86 4.40 -20.26 1.26
CA TYR A 86 3.66 -20.26 0.01
C TYR A 86 2.33 -21.03 0.18
N PRO A 87 1.17 -20.38 0.08
CA PRO A 87 -0.11 -21.07 0.19
C PRO A 87 -0.43 -21.84 -1.10
N SER A 88 -1.04 -23.02 -0.98
CA SER A 88 -1.37 -23.86 -2.14
C SER A 88 -2.33 -23.20 -3.13
N ASN A 89 -3.14 -22.26 -2.66
CA ASN A 89 -4.12 -21.49 -3.43
C ASN A 89 -3.66 -20.04 -3.69
N PHE A 90 -2.35 -19.77 -3.69
CA PHE A 90 -1.81 -18.41 -3.84
C PHE A 90 -2.37 -17.64 -5.04
N SER A 91 -2.51 -18.30 -6.20
CA SER A 91 -3.07 -17.67 -7.42
C SER A 91 -4.49 -17.15 -7.20
N GLU A 92 -5.34 -17.94 -6.52
CA GLU A 92 -6.72 -17.55 -6.25
C GLU A 92 -6.77 -16.37 -5.26
N LEU A 93 -5.89 -16.37 -4.26
CA LEU A 93 -5.78 -15.28 -3.29
C LEU A 93 -5.26 -13.99 -3.94
N PHE A 94 -4.31 -14.11 -4.86
CA PHE A 94 -3.74 -13.01 -5.62
C PHE A 94 -4.80 -12.36 -6.52
N ASP A 95 -5.52 -13.17 -7.31
CA ASP A 95 -6.60 -12.68 -8.18
C ASP A 95 -7.75 -12.06 -7.37
N LYS A 96 -8.09 -12.66 -6.22
CA LYS A 96 -9.08 -12.12 -5.28
C LYS A 96 -8.67 -10.74 -4.76
N TYR A 97 -7.43 -10.57 -4.33
CA TYR A 97 -6.93 -9.29 -3.88
C TYR A 97 -6.98 -8.22 -4.98
N LEU A 98 -6.50 -8.55 -6.19
CA LEU A 98 -6.51 -7.58 -7.30
C LEU A 98 -7.93 -7.14 -7.68
N THR A 99 -8.87 -8.09 -7.68
CA THR A 99 -10.29 -7.79 -7.92
C THR A 99 -10.84 -6.86 -6.84
N ALA A 100 -10.64 -7.20 -5.56
CA ALA A 100 -11.07 -6.37 -4.44
C ALA A 100 -10.42 -4.98 -4.48
N ASN A 101 -9.12 -4.88 -4.79
CA ASN A 101 -8.41 -3.60 -4.87
C ASN A 101 -8.96 -2.67 -5.97
N LYS A 102 -9.33 -3.21 -7.13
CA LYS A 102 -9.96 -2.40 -8.19
C LYS A 102 -11.35 -1.93 -7.82
N GLU A 103 -12.15 -2.78 -7.20
CA GLU A 103 -13.46 -2.38 -6.69
C GLU A 103 -13.32 -1.33 -5.58
N PHE A 104 -12.31 -1.47 -4.72
CA PHE A 104 -12.03 -0.52 -3.66
C PHE A 104 -11.59 0.85 -4.22
N LEU A 105 -10.68 0.89 -5.20
CA LEU A 105 -10.30 2.12 -5.89
C LEU A 105 -11.51 2.84 -6.50
N ALA A 106 -12.40 2.11 -7.18
CA ALA A 106 -13.63 2.69 -7.74
C ALA A 106 -14.53 3.27 -6.64
N LEU A 107 -14.67 2.56 -5.52
CA LEU A 107 -15.47 3.01 -4.39
C LEU A 107 -14.87 4.27 -3.75
N LEU A 108 -13.54 4.30 -3.57
CA LEU A 108 -12.82 5.44 -2.99
C LEU A 108 -12.97 6.69 -3.85
N GLU A 109 -12.91 6.57 -5.18
CA GLU A 109 -13.14 7.68 -6.11
C GLU A 109 -14.51 8.34 -5.90
N SER A 110 -15.58 7.54 -5.78
CA SER A 110 -16.91 8.06 -5.47
C SER A 110 -17.00 8.61 -4.04
N LEU A 111 -16.38 7.92 -3.08
CA LEU A 111 -16.46 8.23 -1.66
C LEU A 111 -15.81 9.60 -1.32
N LYS A 112 -14.80 10.04 -2.08
CA LYS A 112 -14.21 11.40 -1.98
C LYS A 112 -15.24 12.53 -2.06
N PHE A 113 -16.28 12.35 -2.88
CA PHE A 113 -17.26 13.40 -3.17
C PHE A 113 -18.61 13.11 -2.52
N GLU A 114 -19.05 11.85 -2.57
CA GLU A 114 -20.43 11.46 -2.27
C GLU A 114 -20.57 10.76 -0.92
N GLY A 115 -19.51 10.09 -0.43
CA GLY A 115 -19.62 9.19 0.73
C GLY A 115 -19.76 9.90 2.07
N TYR A 116 -19.32 11.16 2.15
CA TYR A 116 -19.31 11.94 3.39
C TYR A 116 -19.91 13.34 3.26
N ASN A 117 -20.61 13.69 2.18
CA ASN A 117 -21.07 15.07 1.93
C ASN A 117 -19.93 16.12 1.85
N GLY A 118 -18.75 15.73 1.35
CA GLY A 118 -17.67 16.67 1.01
C GLY A 118 -16.81 17.20 2.17
N TYR A 119 -16.64 16.45 3.27
CA TYR A 119 -15.78 16.86 4.38
C TYR A 119 -14.29 16.85 3.97
N PRO A 120 -13.58 18.00 4.02
CA PRO A 120 -12.20 18.09 3.49
C PRO A 120 -11.18 17.15 4.15
N SER A 121 -11.26 16.95 5.47
CA SER A 121 -10.33 16.06 6.19
C SER A 121 -10.50 14.58 5.83
N LEU A 122 -11.73 14.17 5.50
CA LEU A 122 -12.01 12.83 4.99
C LEU A 122 -11.55 12.68 3.55
N TYR A 123 -11.63 13.74 2.74
CA TYR A 123 -11.07 13.75 1.40
C TYR A 123 -9.56 13.46 1.40
N GLU A 124 -8.78 14.10 2.28
CA GLU A 124 -7.34 13.84 2.39
C GLU A 124 -7.03 12.39 2.76
N THR A 125 -7.77 11.83 3.73
CA THR A 125 -7.60 10.42 4.14
C THR A 125 -7.92 9.47 2.99
N VAL A 126 -8.99 9.74 2.24
CA VAL A 126 -9.38 8.89 1.10
C VAL A 126 -8.39 9.01 -0.05
N GLN A 127 -7.88 10.21 -0.33
CA GLN A 127 -6.85 10.41 -1.34
C GLN A 127 -5.54 9.69 -1.01
N HIS A 128 -5.10 9.77 0.24
CA HIS A 128 -3.95 9.01 0.73
C HIS A 128 -4.12 7.51 0.46
N ILE A 129 -5.27 6.95 0.82
CA ILE A 129 -5.57 5.53 0.63
C ILE A 129 -5.58 5.16 -0.87
N ILE A 130 -6.10 6.03 -1.74
CA ILE A 130 -6.05 5.84 -3.20
C ILE A 130 -4.61 5.73 -3.69
N PHE A 131 -3.71 6.61 -3.23
CA PHE A 131 -2.29 6.53 -3.60
C PHE A 131 -1.67 5.19 -3.22
N GLU A 132 -1.95 4.70 -2.01
CA GLU A 132 -1.47 3.40 -1.57
C GLU A 132 -2.04 2.24 -2.39
N GLN A 133 -3.36 2.27 -2.66
CA GLN A 133 -4.04 1.24 -3.45
C GLN A 133 -3.60 1.21 -4.93
N LEU A 134 -3.17 2.35 -5.47
CA LEU A 134 -2.53 2.42 -6.79
C LEU A 134 -1.10 1.88 -6.76
N TYR A 135 -0.32 2.20 -5.72
CA TYR A 135 1.04 1.70 -5.57
C TYR A 135 1.08 0.17 -5.42
N THR A 136 0.23 -0.42 -4.57
CA THR A 136 0.11 -1.88 -4.44
C THR A 136 -0.25 -2.54 -5.77
N HIS A 137 -1.17 -1.95 -6.54
CA HIS A 137 -1.53 -2.47 -7.86
C HIS A 137 -0.31 -2.56 -8.78
N GLN A 138 0.48 -1.50 -8.86
CA GLN A 138 1.68 -1.49 -9.70
C GLN A 138 2.77 -2.45 -9.22
N VAL A 139 3.03 -2.51 -7.91
CA VAL A 139 4.01 -3.44 -7.33
C VAL A 139 3.63 -4.89 -7.63
N LEU A 140 2.35 -5.25 -7.51
CA LEU A 140 1.87 -6.60 -7.77
C LEU A 140 1.82 -6.93 -9.27
N MET A 141 1.43 -5.98 -10.13
CA MET A 141 1.42 -6.19 -11.59
C MET A 141 2.83 -6.31 -12.20
N ASN A 142 3.83 -5.70 -11.58
CA ASN A 142 5.24 -5.85 -11.97
C ASN A 142 5.89 -7.11 -11.38
N SER A 143 5.19 -7.87 -10.52
CA SER A 143 5.67 -9.18 -10.10
C SER A 143 5.57 -10.15 -11.30
N ASN A 144 6.52 -11.08 -11.45
CA ASN A 144 6.51 -12.08 -12.53
C ASN A 144 5.35 -13.11 -12.41
N PHE A 145 4.28 -12.77 -11.69
CA PHE A 145 3.10 -13.59 -11.52
C PHE A 145 2.12 -13.31 -12.68
N PRO A 146 1.76 -14.31 -13.49
CA PRO A 146 0.87 -14.10 -14.63
C PRO A 146 -0.54 -13.75 -14.16
N THR A 147 -1.06 -12.59 -14.58
CA THR A 147 -2.43 -12.16 -14.37
C THR A 147 -3.08 -11.81 -15.71
N ASN A 148 -4.40 -11.98 -15.83
CA ASN A 148 -5.18 -11.47 -16.96
C ASN A 148 -5.88 -10.16 -16.58
N PHE A 149 -5.29 -9.36 -15.69
CA PHE A 149 -5.97 -8.26 -15.02
C PHE A 149 -5.66 -6.91 -15.67
N GLU A 150 -6.69 -6.17 -16.05
CA GLU A 150 -6.59 -4.79 -16.54
C GLU A 150 -7.34 -3.82 -15.61
N LEU A 151 -6.63 -2.78 -15.16
CA LEU A 151 -7.21 -1.68 -14.41
C LEU A 151 -7.84 -0.66 -15.37
N ASN A 152 -9.09 -0.91 -15.75
CA ASN A 152 -9.91 0.02 -16.52
C ASN A 152 -10.71 0.92 -15.58
N LEU A 153 -10.03 1.81 -14.85
CA LEU A 153 -10.65 2.85 -14.04
C LEU A 153 -10.32 4.23 -14.65
N GLU A 154 -11.30 5.15 -14.67
CA GLU A 154 -11.07 6.57 -14.96
C GLU A 154 -10.44 7.27 -13.76
N ILE A 155 -9.31 6.75 -13.28
CA ILE A 155 -8.46 7.47 -12.32
C ILE A 155 -7.63 8.44 -13.14
N ASP A 156 -7.48 9.68 -12.67
CA ASP A 156 -6.65 10.68 -13.35
C ASP A 156 -5.28 10.05 -13.67
N PRO A 157 -4.96 9.82 -14.96
CA PRO A 157 -3.74 9.14 -15.34
C PRO A 157 -2.51 9.90 -14.81
N ASN A 158 -2.64 11.21 -14.55
CA ASN A 158 -1.54 12.05 -14.09
C ASN A 158 -1.06 11.76 -12.67
N MET A 159 -1.80 11.02 -11.83
CA MET A 159 -1.33 10.68 -10.48
C MET A 159 -0.06 9.80 -10.48
N PHE A 160 0.14 8.98 -11.53
CA PHE A 160 1.31 8.09 -11.65
C PHE A 160 2.08 8.24 -12.99
N THR A 161 1.83 9.28 -13.80
CA THR A 161 2.51 9.46 -15.10
C THR A 161 3.94 10.01 -15.02
N THR A 162 4.46 10.35 -13.84
CA THR A 162 5.87 10.73 -13.75
C THR A 162 6.75 9.49 -13.91
N GLU A 163 7.90 9.58 -14.59
CA GLU A 163 8.84 8.45 -14.74
C GLU A 163 9.27 7.83 -13.40
N LEU A 164 9.19 8.60 -12.31
CA LEU A 164 9.44 8.15 -10.94
C LEU A 164 8.34 7.24 -10.40
N ASN A 165 7.09 7.50 -10.78
CA ASN A 165 5.92 6.74 -10.39
C ASN A 165 5.72 5.48 -11.25
N SER A 166 6.45 5.28 -12.34
CA SER A 166 6.46 4.03 -13.10
C SER A 166 7.58 3.07 -12.67
N GLN A 167 8.49 3.51 -11.78
CA GLN A 167 9.63 2.76 -11.25
C GLN A 167 9.41 2.27 -9.79
N VAL A 168 8.16 2.09 -9.37
CA VAL A 168 7.79 1.76 -7.97
C VAL A 168 8.44 0.51 -7.39
N THR A 169 8.99 -0.37 -8.22
CA THR A 169 9.68 -1.60 -7.79
C THR A 169 11.19 -1.46 -7.63
N ASP A 170 11.78 -0.30 -7.96
CA ASP A 170 13.19 -0.01 -7.68
C ASP A 170 13.36 0.84 -6.42
N LEU A 171 14.60 0.89 -5.92
CA LEU A 171 14.94 1.59 -4.69
C LEU A 171 14.56 3.08 -4.73
N LYS A 172 14.75 3.76 -5.89
CA LYS A 172 14.46 5.19 -6.02
C LYS A 172 12.96 5.45 -6.01
N GLY A 173 12.19 4.71 -6.81
CA GLY A 173 10.74 4.82 -6.89
C GLY A 173 10.06 4.46 -5.56
N ALA A 174 10.51 3.40 -4.90
CA ALA A 174 10.01 3.02 -3.59
C ALA A 174 10.30 4.11 -2.53
N MET A 175 11.53 4.65 -2.46
CA MET A 175 11.81 5.76 -1.55
C MET A 175 10.96 7.00 -1.86
N TYR A 176 10.76 7.32 -3.13
CA TYR A 176 9.97 8.48 -3.54
C TYR A 176 8.52 8.34 -3.05
N PHE A 177 7.88 7.21 -3.34
CA PHE A 177 6.54 6.90 -2.88
C PHE A 177 6.44 6.96 -1.35
N TRP A 178 7.28 6.20 -0.64
CA TRP A 178 7.19 6.14 0.83
C TRP A 178 7.57 7.46 1.52
N SER A 179 8.30 8.35 0.84
CA SER A 179 8.52 9.71 1.34
C SER A 179 7.27 10.60 1.24
N LEU A 180 6.41 10.42 0.23
CA LEU A 180 5.11 11.08 0.17
C LEU A 180 4.21 10.59 1.30
N ILE A 181 4.08 9.27 1.41
CA ILE A 181 3.28 8.60 2.44
C ILE A 181 3.72 9.02 3.84
N GLY A 182 5.02 8.99 4.13
CA GLY A 182 5.55 9.43 5.42
C GLY A 182 5.27 10.90 5.74
N ALA A 183 5.27 11.79 4.73
CA ALA A 183 4.89 13.17 4.93
C ALA A 183 3.38 13.31 5.24
N GLU A 184 2.52 12.61 4.51
CA GLU A 184 1.06 12.62 4.71
C GLU A 184 0.64 12.06 6.08
N HIS A 185 1.29 11.00 6.55
CA HIS A 185 1.05 10.39 7.87
C HIS A 185 1.13 11.39 9.02
N THR A 186 2.04 12.36 8.94
CA THR A 186 2.17 13.41 9.98
C THR A 186 0.90 14.27 10.08
N SER A 187 0.27 14.56 8.95
CA SER A 187 -1.00 15.31 8.88
C SER A 187 -2.18 14.41 9.28
N ILE A 188 -2.21 13.16 8.82
CA ILE A 188 -3.27 12.20 9.14
C ILE A 188 -3.35 11.92 10.65
N ILE A 189 -2.20 11.78 11.33
CA ILE A 189 -2.15 11.65 12.80
C ILE A 189 -2.77 12.86 13.49
N SER A 190 -2.52 14.06 12.97
CA SER A 190 -3.03 15.31 13.52
C SER A 190 -4.56 15.39 13.33
N THR A 191 -5.06 15.07 12.14
CA THR A 191 -6.50 14.96 11.83
C THR A 191 -7.20 13.89 12.68
N ALA A 192 -6.60 12.72 12.88
CA ALA A 192 -7.17 11.63 13.68
C ALA A 192 -7.32 11.99 15.17
N SER A 193 -6.63 13.04 15.64
CA SER A 193 -6.80 13.60 17.00
C SER A 193 -8.05 14.47 17.15
N GLN A 194 -8.92 14.48 16.13
CA GLN A 194 -10.18 15.24 15.97
C GLN A 194 -10.00 16.75 15.81
N PHE A 195 -8.95 17.35 16.38
CA PHE A 195 -8.54 18.74 16.18
C PHE A 195 -7.04 18.89 16.39
N ASP A 196 -6.33 19.54 15.46
CA ASP A 196 -4.89 19.85 15.60
C ASP A 196 -4.58 20.56 16.92
N ASP A 197 -5.53 21.31 17.47
CA ASP A 197 -5.41 22.03 18.74
C ASP A 197 -5.35 21.14 19.97
N ASN A 198 -5.74 19.87 19.87
CA ASN A 198 -5.70 18.92 20.97
C ASN A 198 -4.31 18.33 21.23
N LEU A 199 -3.39 18.44 20.27
CA LEU A 199 -2.03 17.93 20.43
C LEU A 199 -1.14 18.95 21.16
N PRO A 200 -0.23 18.52 22.04
CA PRO A 200 0.79 19.41 22.61
C PRO A 200 1.65 20.05 21.53
N ASP A 201 2.09 21.29 21.73
CA ASP A 201 3.00 21.99 20.80
C ASP A 201 4.27 21.17 20.51
N ILE A 202 4.80 20.45 21.51
CA ILE A 202 5.94 19.55 21.31
C ILE A 202 5.62 18.42 20.30
N THR A 203 4.41 17.88 20.32
CA THR A 203 3.94 16.88 19.36
C THR A 203 3.73 17.50 17.98
N LYS A 204 3.11 18.68 17.89
CA LYS A 204 2.93 19.37 16.60
C LYS A 204 4.28 19.69 15.95
N ASN A 205 5.23 20.19 16.73
CA ASN A 205 6.57 20.55 16.25
C ASN A 205 7.35 19.33 15.77
N ILE A 206 7.29 18.19 16.49
CA ILE A 206 8.00 16.99 16.04
C ILE A 206 7.36 16.39 14.77
N LEU A 207 6.03 16.39 14.67
CA LEU A 207 5.34 15.94 13.44
C LEU A 207 5.66 16.86 12.26
N ALA A 208 5.70 18.18 12.46
CA ALA A 208 6.10 19.13 11.44
C ALA A 208 7.55 18.92 10.97
N TYR A 209 8.46 18.62 11.90
CA TYR A 209 9.85 18.26 11.57
C TYR A 209 9.92 17.03 10.65
N PHE A 210 9.22 15.94 10.99
CA PHE A 210 9.20 14.74 10.15
C PHE A 210 8.56 15.00 8.79
N ARG A 211 7.47 15.76 8.73
CA ARG A 211 6.85 16.19 7.47
C ARG A 211 7.84 16.88 6.54
N THR A 212 8.57 17.88 7.06
CA THR A 212 9.59 18.59 6.30
C THR A 212 10.74 17.68 5.87
N THR A 213 11.13 16.75 6.74
CA THR A 213 12.20 15.79 6.45
C THR A 213 11.80 14.84 5.31
N PHE A 214 10.61 14.24 5.38
CA PHE A 214 10.07 13.38 4.33
C PHE A 214 9.88 14.14 3.00
N ASN A 215 9.34 15.35 3.04
CA ASN A 215 9.23 16.21 1.85
C ASN A 215 10.59 16.55 1.23
N SER A 216 11.65 16.62 2.03
CA SER A 216 13.00 16.84 1.51
C SER A 216 13.51 15.64 0.71
N PHE A 217 13.23 14.41 1.16
CA PHE A 217 13.50 13.20 0.37
C PHE A 217 12.73 13.22 -0.94
N ASN A 218 11.41 13.49 -0.89
CA ASN A 218 10.59 13.62 -2.10
C ASN A 218 11.22 14.59 -3.09
N TYR A 219 11.54 15.80 -2.64
CA TYR A 219 12.12 16.84 -3.49
C TYR A 219 13.43 16.39 -4.15
N VAL A 220 14.34 15.80 -3.37
CA VAL A 220 15.61 15.27 -3.90
C VAL A 220 15.36 14.17 -4.94
N LEU A 221 14.45 13.24 -4.63
CA LEU A 221 14.14 12.09 -5.48
C LEU A 221 13.41 12.47 -6.76
N SER A 222 12.61 13.54 -6.72
CA SER A 222 11.91 14.11 -7.87
C SER A 222 12.86 14.64 -8.96
N ASN A 223 14.12 14.89 -8.62
CA ASN A 223 15.12 15.35 -9.57
C ASN A 223 15.61 14.16 -10.43
N PRO A 224 15.48 14.22 -11.78
CA PRO A 224 15.98 13.17 -12.67
C PRO A 224 17.49 12.94 -12.53
N GLU A 225 18.26 13.99 -12.21
CA GLU A 225 19.72 13.94 -12.08
C GLU A 225 20.20 13.35 -10.75
N ALA A 226 19.31 13.07 -9.79
CA ALA A 226 19.63 12.43 -8.51
C ALA A 226 19.91 10.91 -8.64
N SER A 227 20.29 10.42 -9.82
CA SER A 227 20.39 9.00 -10.19
C SER A 227 21.81 8.42 -10.08
N TYR A 228 22.74 9.13 -9.43
CA TYR A 228 24.06 8.55 -9.12
C TYR A 228 23.93 7.44 -8.06
N VAL A 229 24.31 6.20 -8.41
CA VAL A 229 24.13 5.00 -7.56
C VAL A 229 24.71 5.18 -6.15
N GLY A 230 25.90 5.78 -6.04
CA GLY A 230 26.53 6.03 -4.72
C GLY A 230 25.77 7.04 -3.86
N TYR A 231 25.03 7.96 -4.47
CA TYR A 231 24.19 8.95 -3.78
C TYR A 231 22.87 8.32 -3.34
N ILE A 232 22.27 7.45 -4.17
CA ILE A 232 21.02 6.75 -3.86
C ILE A 232 21.16 5.84 -2.64
N ASN A 233 22.26 5.08 -2.51
CA ASN A 233 22.45 4.20 -1.35
C ASN A 233 22.61 5.00 -0.04
N VAL A 234 23.38 6.10 -0.06
CA VAL A 234 23.50 6.99 1.09
C VAL A 234 22.16 7.61 1.44
N LEU A 235 21.37 7.99 0.44
CA LEU A 235 20.03 8.51 0.65
C LEU A 235 19.10 7.45 1.26
N ALA A 236 19.21 6.19 0.85
CA ALA A 236 18.45 5.07 1.40
C ALA A 236 18.80 4.82 2.87
N ASP A 237 20.08 4.85 3.25
CA ASP A 237 20.50 4.70 4.64
C ASP A 237 19.94 5.83 5.52
N ASN A 238 20.02 7.08 5.05
CA ASN A 238 19.42 8.23 5.73
C ASN A 238 17.89 8.10 5.83
N PHE A 239 17.24 7.61 4.76
CA PHE A 239 15.79 7.41 4.74
C PHE A 239 15.36 6.36 5.76
N VAL A 240 16.11 5.24 5.86
CA VAL A 240 15.90 4.22 6.91
C VAL A 240 16.07 4.81 8.30
N GLU A 241 17.11 5.61 8.52
CA GLU A 241 17.34 6.26 9.82
C GLU A 241 16.16 7.15 10.22
N VAL A 242 15.66 7.97 9.29
CA VAL A 242 14.50 8.85 9.53
C VAL A 242 13.24 8.04 9.85
N ASN A 243 12.99 6.93 9.15
CA ASN A 243 11.88 6.03 9.47
C ASN A 243 12.03 5.41 10.87
N VAL A 244 13.23 4.99 11.27
CA VAL A 244 13.50 4.47 12.62
C VAL A 244 13.25 5.54 13.69
N GLN A 245 13.70 6.77 13.46
CA GLN A 245 13.45 7.89 14.37
C GLN A 245 11.95 8.20 14.48
N PHE A 246 11.23 8.18 13.35
CA PHE A 246 9.79 8.42 13.34
C PHE A 246 9.04 7.32 14.12
N LEU A 247 9.35 6.04 13.86
CA LEU A 247 8.82 4.91 14.63
C LEU A 247 9.09 5.03 16.13
N SER A 248 10.25 5.54 16.53
CA SER A 248 10.55 5.78 17.94
C SER A 248 9.58 6.78 18.57
N VAL A 249 9.25 7.86 17.84
CA VAL A 249 8.26 8.85 18.27
C VAL A 249 6.86 8.25 18.34
N LEU A 250 6.43 7.52 17.31
CA LEU A 250 5.10 6.88 17.28
C LEU A 250 4.94 5.85 18.41
N ASN A 251 5.97 5.04 18.67
CA ASN A 251 5.97 4.12 19.80
C ASN A 251 6.00 4.85 21.15
N ASN A 252 6.65 6.02 21.22
CA ASN A 252 6.58 6.86 22.40
C ASN A 252 5.14 7.33 22.66
N PHE A 253 4.35 7.65 21.63
CA PHE A 253 2.93 7.95 21.80
C PHE A 253 2.12 6.80 22.41
N LYS A 254 2.59 5.55 22.38
CA LYS A 254 1.90 4.43 23.04
C LYS A 254 2.24 4.32 24.54
N ASN A 255 3.34 4.90 24.98
CA ASN A 255 3.83 4.79 26.36
C ASN A 255 3.02 5.63 27.35
N SER A 256 2.63 5.07 28.49
CA SER A 256 1.87 5.78 29.54
C SER A 256 2.59 7.04 30.08
N ASN A 257 3.92 7.02 30.09
CA ASN A 257 4.77 8.13 30.56
C ASN A 257 5.33 8.98 29.42
N SER A 258 4.70 8.99 28.25
CA SER A 258 5.14 9.79 27.11
C SER A 258 5.16 11.28 27.45
N THR A 259 6.31 11.90 27.20
CA THR A 259 6.47 13.36 27.29
C THR A 259 5.96 14.08 26.05
N LEU A 260 5.81 13.36 24.94
CA LEU A 260 5.32 13.91 23.67
C LEU A 260 3.79 13.96 23.67
N LEU A 261 3.15 12.86 24.06
CA LEU A 261 1.70 12.75 24.16
C LEU A 261 1.32 12.27 25.58
N PRO A 262 1.05 13.18 26.52
CA PRO A 262 0.69 12.82 27.89
C PRO A 262 -0.61 12.00 27.98
N ASN A 263 -0.71 11.11 28.99
CA ASN A 263 -1.91 10.30 29.22
C ASN A 263 -3.19 11.15 29.41
N THR A 264 -3.08 12.35 29.98
CA THR A 264 -4.21 13.27 30.14
C THR A 264 -4.84 13.70 28.82
N ILE A 265 -4.09 13.67 27.72
CA ILE A 265 -4.57 13.96 26.37
C ILE A 265 -5.02 12.67 25.69
N LYS A 266 -4.28 11.56 25.86
CA LYS A 266 -4.65 10.27 25.24
C LYS A 266 -6.07 9.81 25.56
N VAL A 267 -6.50 10.01 26.82
CA VAL A 267 -7.84 9.63 27.26
C VAL A 267 -8.95 10.45 26.59
N THR A 268 -8.62 11.57 25.95
CA THR A 268 -9.57 12.40 25.20
C THR A 268 -9.54 12.13 23.70
N LEU A 269 -8.62 11.29 23.21
CA LEU A 269 -8.52 10.97 21.79
C LEU A 269 -9.56 9.92 21.39
N SER A 270 -10.04 10.05 20.16
CA SER A 270 -10.92 9.07 19.52
C SER A 270 -10.25 7.69 19.45
N PRO A 271 -11.01 6.57 19.54
CA PRO A 271 -10.50 5.23 19.23
C PRO A 271 -9.82 5.15 17.85
N LEU A 272 -10.25 5.96 16.89
CA LEU A 272 -9.64 6.08 15.55
C LEU A 272 -8.15 6.41 15.62
N PHE A 273 -7.73 7.25 16.58
CA PHE A 273 -6.33 7.63 16.73
C PHE A 273 -5.44 6.40 16.96
N GLY A 274 -5.89 5.46 17.79
CA GLY A 274 -5.15 4.23 18.06
C GLY A 274 -5.08 3.30 16.86
N LEU A 275 -6.15 3.22 16.06
CA LEU A 275 -6.20 2.45 14.81
C LEU A 275 -5.20 3.01 13.79
N VAL A 276 -5.30 4.31 13.49
CA VAL A 276 -4.41 5.04 12.59
C VAL A 276 -2.95 4.93 13.02
N LEU A 277 -2.65 5.11 14.32
CA LEU A 277 -1.29 5.03 14.83
C LEU A 277 -0.65 3.66 14.62
N ASN A 278 -1.39 2.57 14.88
CA ASN A 278 -0.85 1.22 14.70
C ASN A 278 -0.66 0.85 13.22
N HIS A 279 -1.56 1.34 12.36
CA HIS A 279 -1.48 1.16 10.91
C HIS A 279 -0.21 1.82 10.33
N ILE A 280 -0.03 3.12 10.61
CA ILE A 280 1.15 3.88 10.22
C ILE A 280 2.45 3.24 10.73
N ILE A 281 2.46 2.73 11.97
CA ILE A 281 3.63 2.02 12.51
C ILE A 281 4.01 0.81 11.62
N ARG A 282 3.04 -0.01 11.20
CA ARG A 282 3.30 -1.19 10.36
C ARG A 282 3.85 -0.83 8.99
N GLU A 283 3.37 0.26 8.39
CA GLU A 283 3.91 0.75 7.11
C GLU A 283 5.36 1.19 7.25
N HIS A 284 5.69 1.98 8.27
CA HIS A 284 7.06 2.42 8.46
C HIS A 284 8.01 1.26 8.83
N GLU A 285 7.52 0.22 9.53
CA GLU A 285 8.26 -1.04 9.70
C GLU A 285 8.51 -1.72 8.35
N ARG A 286 7.49 -1.81 7.49
CA ARG A 286 7.61 -2.36 6.13
C ARG A 286 8.57 -1.58 5.25
N VAL A 287 8.58 -0.25 5.35
CA VAL A 287 9.53 0.61 4.62
C VAL A 287 10.97 0.22 4.96
N ILE A 288 11.28 0.08 6.25
CA ILE A 288 12.62 -0.30 6.70
C ILE A 288 13.02 -1.67 6.16
N GLU A 289 12.11 -2.65 6.20
CA GLU A 289 12.34 -3.97 5.60
C GLU A 289 12.63 -3.88 4.11
N LEU A 290 11.82 -3.12 3.36
CA LEU A 290 11.93 -2.96 1.93
C LEU A 290 13.26 -2.30 1.53
N MET A 291 13.65 -1.21 2.21
CA MET A 291 14.92 -0.53 1.94
C MET A 291 16.13 -1.42 2.22
N ARG A 292 16.08 -2.21 3.30
CA ARG A 292 17.13 -3.19 3.60
C ARG A 292 17.19 -4.32 2.58
N ALA A 293 16.06 -4.74 2.02
CA ALA A 293 16.02 -5.75 0.97
C ALA A 293 16.67 -5.25 -0.32
N PHE A 294 16.50 -3.97 -0.67
CA PHE A 294 17.14 -3.38 -1.85
C PHE A 294 18.67 -3.17 -1.70
N ASN A 295 19.17 -3.00 -0.48
CA ASN A 295 20.59 -2.76 -0.20
C ASN A 295 21.44 -4.05 -0.07
N ASN A 296 20.83 -5.25 -0.11
CA ASN A 296 21.52 -6.54 -0.03
C ASN A 296 21.56 -7.26 -1.39
#